data_AF-A0A6N9GRW3-F1
#
_entry.id   AF-A0A6N9GRW3-F1
#
_cell.length_a   1.000
_cell.length_b   1.000
_cell.length_c   1.000
_cell.angle_alpha   90.00
_cell.angle_beta   90.00
_cell.angle_gamma   90.00
#
_symmetry.space_group_name_H-M   'P 1'
#
loop_
_entity.id
_entity.type
_entity.pdbx_description
1 polymer ?
#
loop_
_entity_poly.entity_id
_entity_poly.type
_entity_poly.pdbx_seq_one_letter_code
_entity_poly.pdbx_strand_id
1 'polypeptide(L)'
;MPYKPVPYWAKLPHPMSFKEATSVAVDSQDRVYIFNRGNWPMMIFDADGNFLETWGAGEFNRPHGIFIDGDDNLYLADDDDHVVEKRTTSGEIIFRLGERGEPAAWQEGDPFNRPTDIVVHPESRDIFITDGYGNSRVHKYGPEGNHITSWGSPGALDGQFSLPHNVCMLGDDMIVVCDRENFRIQVFSLDGEYVGQKHMHRPIACANGRAGDDRIYVAEAGAPAVQAGVPNLGQRVVILDTDLNEVDSFGAGLAGEGHDQFIASHGIATDSSGAVYVAEVSYTNTGSNLNPPREVTSLRKWIPH
;
A
#
# COMPACT_ATOMS: atom_id res chain seq x y z
N MET A 1 22.61 -2.75 -9.50
CA MET A 1 21.45 -2.53 -8.61
C MET A 1 21.22 -3.83 -7.87
N PRO A 2 20.83 -3.81 -6.59
CA PRO A 2 20.47 -5.02 -5.82
C PRO A 2 19.28 -5.78 -6.39
N TYR A 3 18.45 -5.09 -7.17
CA TYR A 3 17.24 -5.62 -7.77
C TYR A 3 17.25 -5.36 -9.27
N LYS A 4 16.68 -6.29 -10.04
CA LYS A 4 16.43 -6.15 -11.48
C LYS A 4 14.94 -6.19 -11.78
N PRO A 5 14.43 -5.33 -12.67
CA PRO A 5 13.02 -5.38 -13.05
C PRO A 5 12.77 -6.64 -13.88
N VAL A 6 11.54 -7.15 -13.81
CA VAL A 6 11.06 -8.28 -14.63
C VAL A 6 10.06 -7.72 -15.65
N PRO A 7 10.49 -7.44 -16.89
CA PRO A 7 9.63 -6.94 -17.94
C PRO A 7 8.42 -7.86 -18.19
N TYR A 8 7.24 -7.26 -18.37
CA TYR A 8 6.02 -7.95 -18.79
C TYR A 8 5.63 -9.14 -17.90
N TRP A 9 5.93 -9.07 -16.60
CA TRP A 9 5.64 -10.16 -15.66
C TRP A 9 4.16 -10.55 -15.65
N ALA A 10 3.24 -9.58 -15.49
CA ALA A 10 1.81 -9.85 -15.44
C ALA A 10 1.21 -10.15 -16.83
N LYS A 11 0.76 -11.39 -17.04
CA LYS A 11 0.20 -11.87 -18.31
C LYS A 11 -1.33 -11.81 -18.26
N LEU A 12 -1.87 -10.64 -18.57
CA LEU A 12 -3.32 -10.43 -18.61
C LEU A 12 -3.95 -11.03 -19.87
N PRO A 13 -5.05 -11.80 -19.77
CA PRO A 13 -5.81 -12.22 -20.93
C PRO A 13 -6.60 -11.05 -21.53
N HIS A 14 -6.66 -10.94 -22.86
CA HIS A 14 -7.52 -9.94 -23.50
C HIS A 14 -9.00 -10.23 -23.18
N PRO A 15 -9.84 -9.21 -22.88
CA PRO A 15 -9.58 -7.76 -22.92
C PRO A 15 -9.22 -7.14 -21.55
N MET A 16 -8.71 -7.91 -20.59
CA MET A 16 -8.41 -7.40 -19.26
C MET A 16 -7.29 -6.36 -19.27
N SER A 17 -7.45 -5.36 -18.41
CA SER A 17 -6.46 -4.32 -18.17
C SER A 17 -6.52 -3.92 -16.70
N PHE A 18 -5.39 -3.46 -16.15
CA PHE A 18 -5.41 -2.88 -14.82
C PHE A 18 -6.29 -1.62 -14.82
N LYS A 19 -6.21 -0.73 -15.83
CA LYS A 19 -6.66 0.67 -15.71
C LYS A 19 -5.89 1.41 -14.63
N GLU A 20 -5.92 0.94 -13.38
CA GLU A 20 -5.17 1.51 -12.26
C GLU A 20 -5.04 0.52 -11.09
N ALA A 21 -3.90 -0.16 -10.98
CA ALA A 21 -3.60 -1.03 -9.85
C ALA A 21 -3.16 -0.17 -8.64
N THR A 22 -3.94 -0.19 -7.56
CA THR A 22 -3.72 0.70 -6.42
C THR A 22 -2.86 0.04 -5.36
N SER A 23 -3.03 -1.25 -5.14
CA SER A 23 -2.25 -1.98 -4.16
C SER A 23 -2.06 -3.44 -4.54
N VAL A 24 -1.11 -4.08 -3.90
CA VAL A 24 -0.67 -5.45 -4.16
C VAL A 24 -0.39 -6.14 -2.83
N ALA A 25 -0.76 -7.41 -2.72
CA ALA A 25 -0.38 -8.28 -1.61
C ALA A 25 -0.03 -9.68 -2.13
N VAL A 26 0.68 -10.45 -1.30
CA VAL A 26 1.14 -11.80 -1.64
C VAL A 26 0.73 -12.75 -0.53
N ASP A 27 0.16 -13.89 -0.89
CA ASP A 27 -0.32 -14.89 0.07
C ASP A 27 0.77 -15.90 0.49
N SER A 28 0.40 -16.93 1.26
CA SER A 28 1.29 -18.00 1.71
C SER A 28 1.86 -18.90 0.59
N GLN A 29 1.26 -18.87 -0.59
CA GLN A 29 1.64 -19.67 -1.78
C GLN A 29 2.34 -18.83 -2.86
N ASP A 30 2.75 -17.61 -2.53
CA ASP A 30 3.30 -16.61 -3.44
C ASP A 30 2.37 -16.27 -4.62
N ARG A 31 1.05 -16.43 -4.44
CA ARG A 31 0.06 -15.85 -5.34
C ARG A 31 -0.04 -14.36 -5.07
N VAL A 32 -0.11 -13.58 -6.13
CA VAL A 32 -0.06 -12.11 -6.10
C VAL A 32 -1.44 -11.55 -6.40
N TYR A 33 -1.97 -10.82 -5.42
CA TYR A 33 -3.30 -10.22 -5.44
C TYR A 33 -3.16 -8.74 -5.75
N ILE A 34 -3.77 -8.30 -6.84
CA ILE A 34 -3.76 -6.90 -7.29
C ILE A 34 -5.14 -6.31 -7.03
N PHE A 35 -5.19 -5.26 -6.22
CA PHE A 35 -6.40 -4.49 -5.98
C PHE A 35 -6.43 -3.27 -6.91
N ASN A 36 -7.52 -3.13 -7.64
CA ASN A 36 -7.50 -2.44 -8.93
C ASN A 36 -8.78 -1.60 -9.16
N ARG A 37 -8.69 -0.36 -9.65
CA ARG A 37 -9.87 0.51 -9.91
C ARG A 37 -10.52 0.32 -11.29
N GLY A 38 -10.11 -0.72 -12.00
CA GLY A 38 -10.68 -1.13 -13.29
C GLY A 38 -11.98 -1.93 -13.16
N ASN A 39 -12.42 -2.52 -14.26
CA ASN A 39 -13.62 -3.37 -14.29
C ASN A 39 -13.42 -4.71 -13.55
N TRP A 40 -12.18 -5.02 -13.16
CA TRP A 40 -11.77 -6.23 -12.47
C TRP A 40 -11.03 -5.82 -11.19
N PRO A 41 -11.75 -5.65 -10.06
CA PRO A 41 -11.15 -5.09 -8.86
C PRO A 41 -10.12 -5.99 -8.19
N MET A 42 -10.41 -7.28 -8.04
CA MET A 42 -9.41 -8.25 -7.61
C MET A 42 -8.88 -9.01 -8.82
N MET A 43 -7.57 -9.02 -9.01
CA MET A 43 -6.90 -9.89 -9.98
C MET A 43 -5.84 -10.71 -9.28
N ILE A 44 -5.76 -12.01 -9.57
CA ILE A 44 -4.86 -12.93 -8.89
C ILE A 44 -3.94 -13.57 -9.92
N PHE A 45 -2.65 -13.60 -9.62
CA PHE A 45 -1.60 -14.20 -10.45
C PHE A 45 -0.81 -15.22 -9.64
N ASP A 46 -0.19 -16.18 -10.31
CA ASP A 46 0.90 -16.96 -9.70
C ASP A 46 2.22 -16.18 -9.66
N ALA A 47 3.23 -16.72 -9.00
CA ALA A 47 4.56 -16.11 -8.89
C ALA A 47 5.25 -15.85 -10.25
N ASP A 48 4.88 -16.61 -11.29
CA ASP A 48 5.38 -16.46 -12.67
C ASP A 48 4.56 -15.46 -13.50
N GLY A 49 3.55 -14.83 -12.89
CA GLY A 49 2.71 -13.80 -13.47
C GLY A 49 1.65 -14.34 -14.43
N ASN A 50 1.33 -15.63 -14.38
CA ASN A 50 0.19 -16.17 -15.08
C ASN A 50 -1.08 -15.77 -14.34
N PHE A 51 -2.05 -15.23 -15.08
CA PHE A 51 -3.36 -14.89 -14.53
C PHE A 51 -4.11 -16.15 -14.09
N LEU A 52 -4.64 -16.13 -12.86
CA LEU A 52 -5.39 -17.23 -12.27
C LEU A 52 -6.89 -16.94 -12.32
N GLU A 53 -7.32 -15.86 -11.67
CA GLU A 53 -8.74 -15.52 -11.56
C GLU A 53 -8.97 -14.04 -11.20
N THR A 54 -10.24 -13.63 -11.22
CA THR A 54 -10.69 -12.29 -10.84
C THR A 54 -12.07 -12.36 -10.21
N TRP A 55 -12.36 -11.44 -9.28
CA TRP A 55 -13.67 -11.27 -8.66
C TRP A 55 -13.86 -9.82 -8.17
N GLY A 56 -15.05 -9.53 -7.63
CA GLY A 56 -15.37 -8.24 -6.99
C GLY A 56 -15.90 -7.16 -7.93
N ALA A 57 -16.20 -7.51 -9.19
CA ALA A 57 -16.77 -6.56 -10.15
C ALA A 57 -18.11 -6.00 -9.64
N GLY A 58 -18.17 -4.67 -9.48
CA GLY A 58 -19.35 -3.97 -8.96
C GLY A 58 -19.52 -4.03 -7.43
N GLU A 59 -18.56 -4.59 -6.69
CA GLU A 59 -18.62 -4.69 -5.22
C GLU A 59 -17.82 -3.60 -4.48
N PHE A 60 -16.99 -2.86 -5.22
CA PHE A 60 -16.11 -1.82 -4.69
C PHE A 60 -16.38 -0.49 -5.39
N ASN A 61 -16.49 0.58 -4.62
CA ASN A 61 -16.61 1.94 -5.13
C ASN A 61 -15.24 2.48 -5.54
N ARG A 62 -14.26 2.40 -4.63
CA ARG A 62 -12.88 2.79 -4.92
C ARG A 62 -11.86 1.93 -4.17
N PRO A 63 -11.43 0.82 -4.79
CA PRO A 63 -10.29 0.04 -4.33
C PRO A 63 -9.10 0.91 -3.95
N HIS A 64 -8.53 0.65 -2.78
CA HIS A 64 -7.35 1.37 -2.28
C HIS A 64 -6.27 0.43 -1.75
N GLY A 65 -6.41 -0.05 -0.50
CA GLY A 65 -5.41 -0.88 0.19
C GLY A 65 -5.79 -2.36 0.24
N ILE A 66 -4.79 -3.24 0.23
CA ILE A 66 -4.93 -4.69 0.42
C ILE A 66 -3.82 -5.20 1.33
N PHE A 67 -4.20 -6.05 2.29
CA PHE A 67 -3.28 -6.81 3.11
C PHE A 67 -3.73 -8.28 3.19
N ILE A 68 -2.79 -9.21 3.32
CA ILE A 68 -3.08 -10.64 3.50
C ILE A 68 -2.42 -11.10 4.80
N ASP A 69 -3.22 -11.65 5.71
CA ASP A 69 -2.71 -12.18 6.98
C ASP A 69 -2.11 -13.59 6.84
N GLY A 70 -1.50 -14.10 7.92
CA GLY A 70 -0.84 -15.41 7.90
C GLY A 70 -1.75 -16.61 7.67
N ASP A 71 -3.07 -16.43 7.69
CA ASP A 71 -4.07 -17.46 7.39
C ASP A 71 -4.71 -17.27 6.00
N ASP A 72 -4.10 -16.45 5.15
CA ASP A 72 -4.58 -16.06 3.83
C ASP A 72 -5.97 -15.38 3.84
N ASN A 73 -6.31 -14.64 4.90
CA ASN A 73 -7.46 -13.72 4.84
C ASN A 73 -7.04 -12.39 4.25
N LEU A 74 -7.89 -11.86 3.37
CA LEU A 74 -7.72 -10.56 2.75
C LEU A 74 -8.31 -9.47 3.65
N TYR A 75 -7.65 -8.33 3.74
CA TYR A 75 -8.16 -7.10 4.32
C TYR A 75 -8.14 -6.03 3.24
N LEU A 76 -9.32 -5.47 2.92
CA LEU A 76 -9.51 -4.61 1.75
C LEU A 76 -10.08 -3.27 2.19
N ALA A 77 -9.34 -2.18 1.94
CA ALA A 77 -9.82 -0.82 2.15
C ALA A 77 -10.47 -0.29 0.87
N ASP A 78 -11.76 0.02 0.95
CA ASP A 78 -12.46 0.82 -0.03
C ASP A 78 -12.58 2.24 0.52
N ASP A 79 -11.77 3.15 -0.03
CA ASP A 79 -11.61 4.46 0.58
C ASP A 79 -12.87 5.32 0.39
N ASP A 80 -13.52 5.22 -0.76
CA ASP A 80 -14.70 6.02 -1.08
C ASP A 80 -16.01 5.40 -0.54
N ASP A 81 -16.00 4.13 -0.14
CA ASP A 81 -17.06 3.54 0.68
C ASP A 81 -16.82 3.65 2.19
N HIS A 82 -15.65 4.15 2.62
CA HIS A 82 -15.29 4.38 4.02
C HIS A 82 -15.29 3.10 4.88
N VAL A 83 -14.88 1.97 4.29
CA VAL A 83 -14.89 0.67 4.97
C VAL A 83 -13.60 -0.10 4.79
N VAL A 84 -13.34 -0.98 5.74
CA VAL A 84 -12.35 -2.06 5.61
C VAL A 84 -13.07 -3.38 5.76
N GLU A 85 -12.86 -4.31 4.83
CA GLU A 85 -13.49 -5.63 4.86
C GLU A 85 -12.45 -6.73 4.98
N LYS A 86 -12.66 -7.63 5.95
CA LYS A 86 -11.95 -8.91 6.01
C LYS A 86 -12.71 -9.92 5.15
N ARG A 87 -12.01 -10.58 4.23
CA ARG A 87 -12.58 -11.54 3.28
C ARG A 87 -11.72 -12.79 3.14
N THR A 88 -12.32 -13.88 2.67
CA THR A 88 -11.56 -15.04 2.19
C THR A 88 -10.87 -14.73 0.85
N THR A 89 -9.93 -15.58 0.43
CA THR A 89 -9.31 -15.47 -0.91
C THR A 89 -10.29 -15.62 -2.08
N SER A 90 -11.44 -16.27 -1.86
CA SER A 90 -12.54 -16.39 -2.82
C SER A 90 -13.49 -15.18 -2.83
N GLY A 91 -13.25 -14.18 -1.97
CA GLY A 91 -14.02 -12.94 -1.91
C GLY A 91 -15.23 -12.96 -0.97
N GLU A 92 -15.45 -14.04 -0.21
CA GLU A 92 -16.52 -14.11 0.79
C GLU A 92 -16.21 -13.17 1.96
N ILE A 93 -17.18 -12.36 2.37
CA ILE A 93 -17.02 -11.41 3.49
C ILE A 93 -17.04 -12.18 4.81
N ILE A 94 -15.99 -12.03 5.61
CA ILE A 94 -15.89 -12.53 6.98
C ILE A 94 -16.48 -11.47 7.93
N PHE A 95 -15.97 -10.24 7.86
CA PHE A 95 -16.56 -9.09 8.54
C PHE A 95 -16.24 -7.77 7.84
N ARG A 96 -16.93 -6.71 8.24
CA ARG A 96 -16.73 -5.33 7.80
C ARG A 96 -16.53 -4.41 8.99
N LEU A 97 -15.59 -3.49 8.86
CA LEU A 97 -15.39 -2.34 9.73
C LEU A 97 -15.89 -1.08 9.01
N GLY A 98 -16.62 -0.24 9.74
CA GLY A 98 -17.31 0.92 9.16
C GLY A 98 -18.66 0.58 8.51
N GLU A 99 -19.39 1.61 8.10
CA GLU A 99 -20.67 1.51 7.41
C GLU A 99 -20.54 2.12 6.01
N ARG A 100 -20.96 1.37 4.98
CA ARG A 100 -20.72 1.76 3.58
C ARG A 100 -21.43 3.07 3.26
N GLY A 101 -20.67 4.03 2.74
CA GLY A 101 -21.20 5.34 2.33
C GLY A 101 -21.51 6.29 3.50
N GLU A 102 -21.17 5.91 4.74
CA GLU A 102 -21.38 6.73 5.94
C GLU A 102 -20.02 7.16 6.52
N PRO A 103 -19.41 8.24 6.00
CA PRO A 103 -18.13 8.73 6.52
C PRO A 103 -18.28 9.33 7.91
N ALA A 104 -17.26 9.11 8.74
CA ALA A 104 -17.02 9.95 9.91
C ALA A 104 -16.79 11.41 9.51
N ALA A 105 -17.01 12.34 10.44
CA ALA A 105 -16.81 13.75 10.17
C ALA A 105 -15.34 14.08 9.84
N TRP A 106 -15.14 15.00 8.88
CA TRP A 106 -13.82 15.40 8.39
C TRP A 106 -12.90 15.83 9.54
N GLN A 107 -11.80 15.09 9.73
CA GLN A 107 -10.75 15.36 10.71
C GLN A 107 -11.18 15.37 12.19
N GLU A 108 -12.35 14.83 12.54
CA GLU A 108 -12.82 14.74 13.94
C GLU A 108 -12.21 13.54 14.69
N GLY A 109 -11.76 12.51 13.96
CA GLY A 109 -10.96 11.41 14.51
C GLY A 109 -11.68 10.08 14.71
N ASP A 110 -12.99 10.03 14.50
CA ASP A 110 -13.74 8.77 14.49
C ASP A 110 -13.45 7.97 13.20
N PRO A 111 -13.41 6.62 13.27
CA PRO A 111 -13.30 5.77 12.10
C PRO A 111 -14.65 5.69 11.33
N PHE A 112 -14.70 5.68 10.01
CA PHE A 112 -13.63 6.01 9.07
C PHE A 112 -14.04 7.18 8.20
N ASN A 113 -13.07 7.95 7.71
CA ASN A 113 -13.25 8.86 6.61
C ASN A 113 -12.12 8.67 5.59
N ARG A 114 -12.36 7.72 4.69
CA ARG A 114 -11.46 7.30 3.61
C ARG A 114 -10.19 6.59 4.11
N PRO A 115 -10.35 5.36 4.64
CA PRO A 115 -9.24 4.52 5.09
C PRO A 115 -8.33 4.17 3.91
N THR A 116 -7.03 4.07 4.19
CA THR A 116 -6.00 3.94 3.15
C THR A 116 -5.36 2.55 3.14
N ASP A 117 -4.90 2.06 4.29
CA ASP A 117 -4.17 0.80 4.33
C ASP A 117 -4.32 0.06 5.66
N ILE A 118 -3.94 -1.22 5.65
CA ILE A 118 -4.12 -2.15 6.77
C ILE A 118 -2.83 -2.94 7.00
N VAL A 119 -2.47 -3.16 8.26
CA VAL A 119 -1.56 -4.24 8.67
C VAL A 119 -2.15 -5.02 9.83
N VAL A 120 -1.91 -6.33 9.89
CA VAL A 120 -2.36 -7.19 10.99
C VAL A 120 -1.15 -7.74 11.71
N HIS A 121 -1.14 -7.59 13.03
CA HIS A 121 -0.09 -8.17 13.86
C HIS A 121 -0.13 -9.71 13.77
N PRO A 122 0.99 -10.40 13.51
CA PRO A 122 1.00 -11.84 13.22
C PRO A 122 0.44 -12.71 14.35
N GLU A 123 0.80 -12.40 15.61
CA GLU A 123 0.39 -13.20 16.78
C GLU A 123 -0.91 -12.71 17.45
N SER A 124 -0.98 -11.45 17.89
CA SER A 124 -2.17 -10.91 18.57
C SER A 124 -3.39 -10.78 17.65
N ARG A 125 -3.15 -10.72 16.33
CA ARG A 125 -4.17 -10.49 15.30
C ARG A 125 -4.87 -9.13 15.43
N ASP A 126 -4.27 -8.20 16.16
CA ASP A 126 -4.69 -6.80 16.16
C ASP A 126 -4.52 -6.20 14.76
N ILE A 127 -5.47 -5.37 14.37
CA ILE A 127 -5.58 -4.77 13.05
C ILE A 127 -5.30 -3.27 13.19
N PHE A 128 -4.34 -2.77 12.41
CA PHE A 128 -3.96 -1.37 12.37
C PHE A 128 -4.33 -0.79 11.01
N ILE A 129 -5.08 0.32 11.02
CA ILE A 129 -5.64 0.92 9.81
C ILE A 129 -5.24 2.39 9.77
N THR A 130 -4.61 2.82 8.67
CA THR A 130 -4.41 4.25 8.42
C THR A 130 -5.67 4.85 7.81
N ASP A 131 -6.12 5.97 8.35
CA ASP A 131 -7.28 6.72 7.86
C ASP A 131 -6.83 8.15 7.53
N GLY A 132 -6.52 8.36 6.26
CA GLY A 132 -5.66 9.49 5.87
C GLY A 132 -6.18 10.43 4.81
N TYR A 133 -7.14 10.04 3.98
CA TYR A 133 -7.66 10.96 2.96
C TYR A 133 -8.75 11.89 3.48
N GLY A 134 -9.49 11.47 4.51
CA GLY A 134 -10.52 12.27 5.19
C GLY A 134 -10.27 12.50 6.67
N ASN A 135 -9.22 11.88 7.20
CA ASN A 135 -8.84 11.91 8.59
C ASN A 135 -7.31 12.04 8.73
N SER A 136 -6.82 12.10 9.96
CA SER A 136 -5.39 12.14 10.28
C SER A 136 -5.11 11.18 11.43
N ARG A 137 -5.54 9.92 11.25
CA ARG A 137 -5.58 8.93 12.32
C ARG A 137 -4.99 7.59 11.90
N VAL A 138 -4.55 6.86 12.91
CA VAL A 138 -4.40 5.42 12.87
C VAL A 138 -5.41 4.83 13.85
N HIS A 139 -6.09 3.76 13.44
CA HIS A 139 -7.05 3.04 14.25
C HIS A 139 -6.55 1.64 14.55
N LYS A 140 -6.67 1.20 15.79
CA LYS A 140 -6.43 -0.18 16.22
C LYS A 140 -7.76 -0.86 16.50
N TYR A 141 -7.92 -2.05 15.94
CA TYR A 141 -9.03 -2.96 16.18
C TYR A 141 -8.50 -4.29 16.69
N GLY A 142 -9.32 -4.99 17.48
CA GLY A 142 -9.04 -6.37 17.84
C GLY A 142 -9.34 -7.34 16.69
N PRO A 143 -8.96 -8.62 16.80
CA PRO A 143 -9.15 -9.63 15.76
C PRO A 143 -10.59 -9.84 15.32
N GLU A 144 -11.54 -9.61 16.23
CA GLU A 144 -12.98 -9.74 16.00
C GLU A 144 -13.62 -8.44 15.47
N GLY A 145 -12.81 -7.44 15.15
CA GLY A 145 -13.27 -6.18 14.59
C GLY A 145 -13.83 -5.17 15.60
N ASN A 146 -13.61 -5.38 16.90
CA ASN A 146 -13.93 -4.38 17.91
C ASN A 146 -12.90 -3.25 17.91
N HIS A 147 -13.35 -1.99 17.85
CA HIS A 147 -12.46 -0.84 17.96
C HIS A 147 -11.80 -0.81 19.35
N ILE A 148 -10.48 -0.60 19.40
CA ILE A 148 -9.70 -0.54 20.65
C ILE A 148 -9.29 0.91 20.94
N THR A 149 -8.59 1.55 20.01
CA THR A 149 -8.11 2.92 20.18
C THR A 149 -7.83 3.58 18.83
N SER A 150 -7.74 4.91 18.85
CA SER A 150 -7.32 5.75 17.72
C SER A 150 -6.31 6.77 18.20
N TRP A 151 -5.30 7.06 17.39
CA TRP A 151 -4.31 8.09 17.70
C TRP A 151 -3.94 8.91 16.47
N GLY A 152 -3.16 9.96 16.71
CA GLY A 152 -2.78 10.98 15.75
C GLY A 152 -3.75 12.14 15.65
N SER A 153 -3.39 13.23 14.98
CA SER A 153 -4.27 14.38 14.73
C SER A 153 -3.73 15.16 13.54
N PRO A 154 -4.50 16.08 12.93
CA PRO A 154 -3.98 16.90 11.83
C PRO A 154 -2.77 17.72 12.28
N GLY A 155 -1.69 17.70 11.48
CA GLY A 155 -0.53 18.56 11.68
C GLY A 155 0.80 17.92 11.31
N ALA A 156 1.89 18.55 11.74
CA ALA A 156 3.27 18.18 11.39
C ALA A 156 4.16 17.90 12.60
N LEU A 157 3.63 18.04 13.83
CA LEU A 157 4.37 17.71 15.04
C LEU A 157 4.44 16.19 15.23
N ASP A 158 5.24 15.76 16.20
CA ASP A 158 5.40 14.35 16.56
C ASP A 158 4.04 13.74 16.94
N GLY A 159 3.74 12.58 16.37
CA GLY A 159 2.45 11.92 16.52
C GLY A 159 1.31 12.53 15.72
N GLN A 160 1.47 13.70 15.11
CA GLN A 160 0.48 14.28 14.18
C GLN A 160 0.70 13.75 12.75
N PHE A 161 -0.34 13.82 11.92
CA PHE A 161 -0.26 13.41 10.53
C PHE A 161 -0.81 14.49 9.60
N SER A 162 -0.24 14.56 8.40
CA SER A 162 -0.83 15.32 7.29
C SER A 162 -1.57 14.40 6.33
N LEU A 163 -1.04 13.21 6.08
CA LEU A 163 -1.70 12.18 5.26
C LEU A 163 -1.09 10.82 5.58
N PRO A 164 -1.56 10.12 6.63
CA PRO A 164 -1.14 8.75 6.92
C PRO A 164 -1.68 7.84 5.81
N HIS A 165 -0.81 7.35 4.93
CA HIS A 165 -1.21 6.67 3.70
C HIS A 165 -1.04 5.16 3.72
N ASN A 166 -0.04 4.67 4.44
CA ASN A 166 0.31 3.25 4.44
C ASN A 166 0.95 2.86 5.77
N VAL A 167 0.86 1.58 6.14
CA VAL A 167 1.35 1.07 7.43
C VAL A 167 1.95 -0.33 7.28
N CYS A 168 3.05 -0.60 7.98
CA CYS A 168 3.62 -1.93 8.10
C CYS A 168 4.17 -2.17 9.51
N MET A 169 4.50 -3.43 9.83
CA MET A 169 5.12 -3.75 11.11
C MET A 169 6.59 -3.29 11.13
N LEU A 170 7.11 -2.98 12.32
CA LEU A 170 8.54 -2.88 12.57
C LEU A 170 8.86 -3.82 13.72
N GLY A 171 9.53 -4.94 13.40
CA GLY A 171 9.62 -6.05 14.34
C GLY A 171 8.25 -6.63 14.67
N ASP A 172 8.06 -7.02 15.93
CA ASP A 172 6.82 -7.58 16.48
C ASP A 172 6.13 -6.64 17.49
N ASP A 173 6.67 -5.45 17.75
CA ASP A 173 6.21 -4.57 18.84
C ASP A 173 5.91 -3.12 18.41
N MET A 174 6.13 -2.81 17.13
CA MET A 174 5.92 -1.48 16.59
C MET A 174 5.30 -1.51 15.19
N ILE A 175 4.77 -0.35 14.79
CA ILE A 175 4.34 -0.09 13.41
C ILE A 175 5.06 1.14 12.86
N VAL A 176 5.25 1.13 11.55
CA VAL A 176 5.72 2.27 10.75
C VAL A 176 4.57 2.80 9.93
N VAL A 177 4.35 4.12 9.97
CA VAL A 177 3.29 4.82 9.24
C VAL A 177 3.92 5.79 8.25
N CYS A 178 3.55 5.65 6.98
CA CYS A 178 3.92 6.58 5.91
C CYS A 178 3.08 7.86 6.00
N ASP A 179 3.64 8.95 6.51
CA ASP A 179 2.99 10.26 6.59
C ASP A 179 3.36 11.10 5.36
N ARG A 180 2.70 10.77 4.25
CA ARG A 180 3.15 11.08 2.90
C ARG A 180 3.42 12.57 2.68
N GLU A 181 2.51 13.44 3.10
CA GLU A 181 2.62 14.88 2.84
C GLU A 181 3.45 15.63 3.89
N ASN A 182 3.87 14.98 4.98
CA ASN A 182 4.89 15.50 5.90
C ASN A 182 6.30 15.00 5.55
N PHE A 183 6.47 14.22 4.47
CA PHE A 183 7.78 13.73 4.00
C PHE A 183 8.55 12.97 5.10
N ARG A 184 7.85 12.05 5.75
CA ARG A 184 8.42 11.23 6.81
C ARG A 184 7.69 9.91 6.96
N ILE A 185 8.40 8.96 7.53
CA ILE A 185 7.78 7.82 8.21
C ILE A 185 7.82 8.11 9.72
N GLN A 186 6.78 7.68 10.44
CA GLN A 186 6.71 7.74 11.90
C GLN A 186 6.58 6.33 12.47
N VAL A 187 7.18 6.10 13.64
CA VAL A 187 7.15 4.83 14.37
C VAL A 187 6.29 4.99 15.61
N PHE A 188 5.41 4.02 15.84
CA PHE A 188 4.55 3.95 17.01
C PHE A 188 4.65 2.57 17.65
N SER A 189 4.46 2.51 18.97
CA SER A 189 4.17 1.24 19.64
C SER A 189 2.82 0.67 19.18
N LEU A 190 2.56 -0.60 19.46
CA LEU A 190 1.26 -1.22 19.20
C LEU A 190 0.09 -0.58 19.96
N ASP A 191 0.35 0.28 20.95
CA ASP A 191 -0.68 1.01 21.71
C ASP A 191 -0.85 2.46 21.23
N GLY A 192 -0.10 2.88 20.20
CA GLY A 192 -0.24 4.17 19.56
C GLY A 192 0.64 5.28 20.15
N GLU A 193 1.61 4.93 21.00
CA GLU A 193 2.56 5.90 21.54
C GLU A 193 3.64 6.21 20.50
N TYR A 194 3.94 7.50 20.29
CA TYR A 194 4.98 7.92 19.36
C TYR A 194 6.37 7.53 19.88
N VAL A 195 7.15 6.85 19.03
CA VAL A 195 8.50 6.36 19.35
C VAL A 195 9.57 7.19 18.63
N GLY A 196 9.34 7.51 17.35
CA GLY A 196 10.34 8.22 16.55
C GLY A 196 9.89 8.44 15.11
N GLN A 197 10.79 9.00 14.30
CA GLN A 197 10.52 9.28 12.89
C GLN A 197 11.79 9.33 12.06
N LYS A 198 11.64 9.19 10.75
CA LYS A 198 12.70 9.40 9.76
C LYS A 198 12.16 10.20 8.59
N HIS A 199 12.91 11.22 8.17
CA HIS A 199 12.60 11.95 6.94
C HIS A 199 12.76 11.04 5.71
N MET A 200 11.78 11.05 4.82
CA MET A 200 11.79 10.33 3.55
C MET A 200 11.01 11.12 2.50
N HIS A 201 11.33 10.96 1.21
CA HIS A 201 10.67 11.75 0.18
C HIS A 201 9.28 11.18 -0.13
N ARG A 202 8.22 11.82 0.39
CA ARG A 202 6.81 11.43 0.20
C ARG A 202 6.60 9.90 0.25
N PRO A 203 6.93 9.24 1.37
CA PRO A 203 6.73 7.79 1.50
C PRO A 203 5.25 7.50 1.33
N ILE A 204 4.91 6.60 0.39
CA ILE A 204 3.53 6.32 -0.01
C ILE A 204 3.14 4.87 0.22
N ALA A 205 4.08 3.93 0.20
CA ALA A 205 3.79 2.54 0.52
C ALA A 205 4.94 1.95 1.31
N CYS A 206 4.65 1.06 2.25
CA CYS A 206 5.64 0.29 2.96
C CYS A 206 5.21 -1.18 3.09
N ALA A 207 6.18 -2.10 3.02
CA ALA A 207 5.93 -3.50 3.28
C ALA A 207 7.13 -4.15 3.97
N ASN A 208 6.86 -5.19 4.75
CA ASN A 208 7.88 -6.03 5.34
C ASN A 208 8.50 -6.95 4.27
N GLY A 209 9.77 -7.30 4.49
CA GLY A 209 10.38 -8.46 3.87
C GLY A 209 9.69 -9.77 4.29
N ARG A 210 9.96 -10.85 3.56
CA ARG A 210 9.44 -12.20 3.85
C ARG A 210 10.58 -13.21 3.90
N ALA A 211 10.25 -14.42 4.36
CA ALA A 211 11.18 -15.55 4.44
C ALA A 211 12.47 -15.26 5.23
N GLY A 212 12.36 -14.55 6.35
CA GLY A 212 13.49 -14.21 7.22
C GLY A 212 14.16 -12.87 6.89
N ASP A 213 13.66 -12.15 5.89
CA ASP A 213 14.02 -10.75 5.66
C ASP A 213 13.24 -9.83 6.62
N ASP A 214 13.96 -9.19 7.55
CA ASP A 214 13.43 -8.27 8.56
C ASP A 214 13.39 -6.80 8.09
N ARG A 215 13.80 -6.54 6.84
CA ARG A 215 13.86 -5.19 6.27
C ARG A 215 12.47 -4.66 5.94
N ILE A 216 12.39 -3.33 5.83
CA ILE A 216 11.21 -2.61 5.37
C ILE A 216 11.50 -2.00 4.00
N TYR A 217 10.56 -2.19 3.07
CA TYR A 217 10.61 -1.64 1.73
C TYR A 217 9.66 -0.46 1.65
N VAL A 218 10.17 0.74 1.41
CA VAL A 218 9.37 1.97 1.34
C VAL A 218 9.39 2.51 -0.09
N ALA A 219 8.23 2.57 -0.74
CA ALA A 219 8.07 3.24 -2.01
C ALA A 219 7.89 4.76 -1.78
N GLU A 220 8.63 5.55 -2.54
CA GLU A 220 8.54 7.01 -2.52
C GLU A 220 7.72 7.50 -3.71
N ALA A 221 6.70 8.33 -3.45
CA ALA A 221 5.93 8.98 -4.50
C ALA A 221 6.77 10.00 -5.27
N GLY A 222 6.30 10.40 -6.45
CA GLY A 222 6.96 11.44 -7.24
C GLY A 222 7.02 12.79 -6.54
N ALA A 223 8.02 13.59 -6.93
CA ALA A 223 8.19 14.94 -6.43
C ALA A 223 6.96 15.84 -6.70
N PRO A 224 6.70 16.83 -5.84
CA PRO A 224 5.73 17.89 -6.12
C PRO A 224 5.99 18.59 -7.46
N ALA A 225 4.98 19.22 -8.05
CA ALA A 225 5.07 19.84 -9.38
C ALA A 225 6.24 20.84 -9.52
N VAL A 226 6.58 21.57 -8.45
CA VAL A 226 7.70 22.53 -8.42
C VAL A 226 9.10 21.86 -8.51
N GLN A 227 9.17 20.55 -8.26
CA GLN A 227 10.39 19.73 -8.30
C GLN A 227 10.31 18.65 -9.40
N ALA A 228 9.36 18.78 -10.33
CA ALA A 228 9.18 17.81 -11.41
C ALA A 228 10.47 17.66 -12.24
N GLY A 229 10.90 16.40 -12.45
CA GLY A 229 12.09 16.07 -13.24
C GLY A 229 13.43 16.21 -12.51
N VAL A 230 13.44 16.59 -11.22
CA VAL A 230 14.66 16.57 -10.42
C VAL A 230 15.01 15.11 -10.09
N PRO A 231 16.21 14.62 -10.46
CA PRO A 231 16.60 13.24 -10.17
C PRO A 231 16.66 12.95 -8.68
N ASN A 232 16.31 11.72 -8.29
CA ASN A 232 16.38 11.18 -6.93
C ASN A 232 15.47 11.88 -5.89
N LEU A 233 14.41 12.57 -6.34
CA LEU A 233 13.32 13.04 -5.48
C LEU A 233 12.11 12.11 -5.65
N GLY A 234 12.18 10.95 -4.99
CA GLY A 234 11.20 9.88 -5.06
C GLY A 234 11.29 8.99 -6.30
N GLN A 235 10.19 8.35 -6.69
CA GLN A 235 10.13 7.38 -7.80
C GLN A 235 11.18 6.27 -7.67
N ARG A 236 11.31 5.75 -6.45
CA ARG A 236 12.19 4.65 -6.10
C ARG A 236 11.61 3.88 -4.92
N VAL A 237 12.16 2.70 -4.69
CA VAL A 237 11.95 1.95 -3.46
C VAL A 237 13.24 2.05 -2.64
N VAL A 238 13.11 2.44 -1.39
CA VAL A 238 14.19 2.50 -0.40
C VAL A 238 14.04 1.31 0.54
N ILE A 239 15.13 0.61 0.82
CA ILE A 239 15.16 -0.54 1.72
C ILE A 239 15.80 -0.10 3.03
N LEU A 240 15.10 -0.33 4.14
CA LEU A 240 15.51 0.05 5.48
C LEU A 240 15.78 -1.21 6.32
N ASP A 241 16.78 -1.14 7.19
CA ASP A 241 16.89 -2.09 8.31
C ASP A 241 15.90 -1.76 9.44
N THR A 242 15.89 -2.57 10.50
CA THR A 242 15.01 -2.40 11.66
C THR A 242 15.33 -1.16 12.51
N ASP A 243 16.52 -0.58 12.34
CA ASP A 243 16.90 0.70 12.97
C ASP A 243 16.56 1.90 12.04
N LEU A 244 15.86 1.64 10.94
CA LEU A 244 15.50 2.58 9.88
C LEU A 244 16.70 3.18 9.13
N ASN A 245 17.86 2.53 9.12
CA ASN A 245 18.97 2.95 8.25
C ASN A 245 18.68 2.51 6.81
N GLU A 246 19.00 3.39 5.85
CA GLU A 246 18.91 3.03 4.43
C GLU A 246 20.05 2.04 4.10
N VAL A 247 19.69 0.82 3.76
CA VAL A 247 20.65 -0.23 3.39
C VAL A 247 20.77 -0.38 1.88
N ASP A 248 19.72 -0.06 1.13
CA ASP A 248 19.76 -0.06 -0.34
C ASP A 248 18.59 0.71 -0.96
N SER A 249 18.60 0.87 -2.28
CA SER A 249 17.44 1.35 -3.05
C SER A 249 17.46 0.88 -4.50
N PHE A 250 16.30 0.91 -5.16
CA PHE A 250 16.17 0.63 -6.59
C PHE A 250 15.07 1.45 -7.25
N GLY A 251 15.16 1.56 -8.58
CA GLY A 251 14.40 2.52 -9.38
C GLY A 251 15.32 3.62 -9.93
N ALA A 252 15.06 4.09 -11.14
CA ALA A 252 15.92 5.05 -11.83
C ALA A 252 15.90 6.48 -11.24
N GLY A 253 15.10 6.74 -10.21
CA GLY A 253 14.99 8.06 -9.55
C GLY A 253 14.36 9.15 -10.42
N LEU A 254 13.70 8.77 -11.52
CA LEU A 254 12.96 9.63 -12.43
C LEU A 254 11.69 8.93 -12.89
N ALA A 255 10.62 9.72 -13.06
CA ALA A 255 9.35 9.20 -13.51
C ALA A 255 9.43 8.65 -14.96
N GLY A 256 8.82 7.50 -15.23
CA GLY A 256 8.71 6.99 -16.60
C GLY A 256 8.19 5.55 -16.75
N GLU A 257 7.97 5.17 -18.01
CA GLU A 257 7.43 3.86 -18.40
C GLU A 257 8.52 2.79 -18.62
N GLY A 258 9.80 3.16 -18.59
CA GLY A 258 10.92 2.22 -18.68
C GLY A 258 10.86 1.17 -17.57
N HIS A 259 11.33 -0.05 -17.81
CA HIS A 259 11.17 -1.18 -16.87
C HIS A 259 11.78 -0.92 -15.49
N ASP A 260 12.82 -0.10 -15.41
CA ASP A 260 13.54 0.30 -14.20
C ASP A 260 13.04 1.63 -13.59
N GLN A 261 11.98 2.23 -14.13
CA GLN A 261 11.39 3.49 -13.66
C GLN A 261 10.09 3.23 -12.89
N PHE A 262 9.60 4.24 -12.19
CA PHE A 262 8.24 4.30 -11.62
C PHE A 262 7.52 5.53 -12.17
N ILE A 263 6.19 5.56 -12.12
CA ILE A 263 5.33 6.69 -12.51
C ILE A 263 4.61 7.22 -11.27
N ALA A 264 4.01 6.33 -10.48
CA ALA A 264 3.18 6.71 -9.34
C ALA A 264 2.98 5.52 -8.40
N SER A 265 4.08 5.00 -7.83
CA SER A 265 4.05 3.96 -6.79
C SER A 265 3.00 4.25 -5.73
N HIS A 266 2.26 3.22 -5.30
CA HIS A 266 1.12 3.40 -4.39
C HIS A 266 0.86 2.22 -3.45
N GLY A 267 1.22 1.00 -3.86
CA GLY A 267 1.23 -0.18 -2.99
C GLY A 267 2.46 -1.02 -3.26
N ILE A 268 2.91 -1.77 -2.25
CA ILE A 268 4.12 -2.58 -2.32
C ILE A 268 3.93 -3.88 -1.54
N ALA A 269 4.49 -4.98 -2.04
CA ALA A 269 4.54 -6.25 -1.34
C ALA A 269 5.79 -7.04 -1.71
N THR A 270 6.17 -7.99 -0.85
CA THR A 270 7.27 -8.92 -1.10
C THR A 270 6.76 -10.37 -1.12
N ASP A 271 7.46 -11.25 -1.84
CA ASP A 271 7.19 -12.70 -1.82
C ASP A 271 8.31 -13.49 -1.11
N SER A 272 8.11 -14.80 -0.93
CA SER A 272 9.06 -15.66 -0.22
C SER A 272 10.44 -15.80 -0.92
N SER A 273 10.52 -15.44 -2.21
CA SER A 273 11.79 -15.40 -2.96
C SER A 273 12.56 -14.09 -2.78
N GLY A 274 11.98 -13.13 -2.06
CA GLY A 274 12.48 -11.76 -1.94
C GLY A 274 12.14 -10.89 -3.14
N ALA A 275 11.25 -11.31 -4.05
CA ALA A 275 10.79 -10.42 -5.11
C ALA A 275 9.93 -9.29 -4.52
N VAL A 276 9.96 -8.14 -5.18
CA VAL A 276 9.19 -6.96 -4.79
C VAL A 276 8.20 -6.61 -5.90
N TYR A 277 6.94 -6.45 -5.54
CA TYR A 277 5.86 -6.01 -6.41
C TYR A 277 5.47 -4.59 -6.03
N VAL A 278 5.32 -3.71 -7.02
CA VAL A 278 4.91 -2.32 -6.82
C VAL A 278 3.71 -2.04 -7.71
N ALA A 279 2.57 -1.73 -7.09
CA ALA A 279 1.37 -1.24 -7.75
C ALA A 279 1.43 0.29 -7.86
N GLU A 280 0.87 0.84 -8.94
CA GLU A 280 0.96 2.25 -9.26
C GLU A 280 -0.36 2.85 -9.75
N VAL A 281 -0.70 4.01 -9.19
CA VAL A 281 -1.87 4.82 -9.59
C VAL A 281 -1.59 5.67 -10.83
N SER A 282 -0.98 5.05 -11.83
CA SER A 282 -0.37 5.71 -12.98
C SER A 282 -1.38 6.31 -13.95
N TYR A 283 -2.62 5.81 -14.02
CA TYR A 283 -3.64 6.41 -14.87
C TYR A 283 -4.12 7.76 -14.34
N THR A 284 -4.50 7.85 -13.06
CA THR A 284 -4.85 9.10 -12.40
C THR A 284 -3.68 10.10 -12.46
N ASN A 285 -2.46 9.64 -12.19
CA ASN A 285 -1.29 10.52 -12.20
C ASN A 285 -0.90 11.00 -13.61
N THR A 286 -0.94 10.11 -14.62
CA THR A 286 -0.38 10.37 -15.95
C THR A 286 -1.34 10.01 -17.07
N GLY A 287 -1.83 8.76 -17.11
CA GLY A 287 -2.59 8.23 -18.25
C GLY A 287 -3.83 9.04 -18.65
N SER A 288 -4.56 9.56 -17.66
CA SER A 288 -5.77 10.39 -17.81
C SER A 288 -5.49 11.78 -18.39
N ASN A 289 -4.26 12.29 -18.24
CA ASN A 289 -3.83 13.60 -18.72
C ASN A 289 -3.19 13.53 -20.13
N LEU A 290 -3.05 12.33 -20.71
CA LEU A 290 -2.57 12.14 -22.08
C LEU A 290 -3.66 12.46 -23.10
N ASN A 291 -3.26 12.73 -24.34
CA ASN A 291 -4.18 13.03 -25.44
C ASN A 291 -3.87 12.13 -26.68
N PRO A 292 -4.69 11.10 -26.97
CA PRO A 292 -5.84 10.66 -26.17
C PRO A 292 -5.42 10.05 -24.82
N PRO A 293 -6.31 10.02 -23.80
CA PRO A 293 -6.06 9.30 -22.57
C PRO A 293 -5.77 7.83 -22.86
N ARG A 294 -4.80 7.27 -22.15
CA ARG A 294 -4.43 5.84 -22.28
C ARG A 294 -3.95 5.28 -20.97
N GLU A 295 -4.01 3.96 -20.85
CA GLU A 295 -3.32 3.26 -19.79
C GLU A 295 -1.79 3.34 -19.97
N VAL A 296 -1.11 3.34 -18.83
CA VAL A 296 0.35 3.34 -18.67
C VAL A 296 0.69 2.24 -17.66
N THR A 297 1.95 1.86 -17.53
CA THR A 297 2.38 0.82 -16.57
C THR A 297 1.84 1.10 -15.17
N SER A 298 1.11 0.13 -14.61
CA SER A 298 0.49 0.21 -13.28
C SER A 298 0.97 -0.87 -12.31
N LEU A 299 1.82 -1.80 -12.75
CA LEU A 299 2.32 -2.88 -11.91
C LEU A 299 3.72 -3.28 -12.36
N ARG A 300 4.63 -3.46 -11.40
CA ARG A 300 6.02 -3.84 -11.65
C ARG A 300 6.47 -4.91 -10.68
N LYS A 301 7.22 -5.89 -11.19
CA LYS A 301 7.96 -6.88 -10.39
C LYS A 301 9.45 -6.61 -10.50
N TRP A 302 10.14 -6.73 -9.38
CA TRP A 302 11.59 -6.72 -9.24
C TRP A 302 12.04 -7.97 -8.51
N ILE A 303 13.21 -8.50 -8.86
CA ILE A 303 13.79 -9.66 -8.19
C ILE A 303 15.21 -9.34 -7.72
N PRO A 304 15.66 -9.93 -6.59
CA PRO A 304 17.04 -9.79 -6.13
C PRO A 304 18.02 -10.25 -7.21
N HIS A 305 19.20 -9.63 -7.20
CA HIS A 305 20.28 -9.95 -8.13
C HIS A 305 21.04 -11.22 -7.79
#